data_AF-A0A3S0IAR7-F1
#
_entry.id   AF-A0A3S0IAR7-F1
#
_cell.length_a   1.000
_cell.length_b   1.000
_cell.length_c   1.000
_cell.angle_alpha   90.00
_cell.angle_beta   90.00
_cell.angle_gamma   90.00
#
_symmetry.space_group_name_H-M   'P 1'
#
loop_
_entity.id
_entity.type
_entity.pdbx_description
1 polymer ?
#
loop_
_entity_poly.entity_id
_entity_poly.type
_entity_poly.pdbx_seq_one_letter_code
_entity_poly.pdbx_strand_id
1 'polypeptide(L)'
;MRTDVEGRKFLICESCGVHEDLESAILRSVEEFRVLFPNRKITTNAVQDWCRVVESRRTIRRVLGNNFNLMGYGKYSYYSLKE
;
A
#
# COMPACT_ATOMS: atom_id res chain seq x y z
N MET A 1 -13.27 2.78 6.87
CA MET A 1 -12.52 3.81 6.11
C MET A 1 -13.10 3.85 4.71
N ARG A 2 -13.34 5.04 4.14
CA ARG A 2 -13.84 5.21 2.77
C ARG A 2 -12.95 6.18 2.00
N THR A 3 -12.88 6.03 0.67
CA THR A 3 -12.14 6.94 -0.21
C THR A 3 -13.07 8.00 -0.81
N ASP A 4 -12.72 9.28 -0.72
CA ASP A 4 -13.42 10.36 -1.42
C ASP A 4 -12.81 10.62 -2.80
N VAL A 5 -13.63 10.86 -3.83
CA VAL A 5 -13.22 10.83 -5.24
C VAL A 5 -13.11 12.25 -5.79
N GLU A 6 -12.02 12.96 -5.48
CA GLU A 6 -11.54 14.07 -6.30
C GLU A 6 -10.05 14.39 -6.02
N GLY A 7 -9.18 14.17 -7.02
CA GLY A 7 -7.80 14.69 -7.11
C GLY A 7 -6.73 14.12 -6.15
N ARG A 8 -7.01 14.08 -4.84
CA ARG A 8 -6.15 13.49 -3.79
C ARG A 8 -7.05 12.69 -2.87
N LYS A 9 -7.10 11.38 -3.08
CA LYS A 9 -7.91 10.49 -2.26
C LYS A 9 -7.32 10.47 -0.85
N PHE A 10 -8.12 10.87 0.14
CA PHE A 10 -7.85 10.64 1.55
C PHE A 10 -8.73 9.49 2.04
N LEU A 11 -8.24 8.77 3.03
CA LEU A 11 -9.00 7.83 3.84
C LEU A 11 -9.48 8.56 5.07
N ILE A 12 -10.78 8.44 5.32
CA ILE A 12 -11.39 8.95 6.55
C ILE A 12 -11.74 7.76 7.42
N CYS A 13 -11.23 7.75 8.66
CA CYS A 13 -11.63 6.78 9.66
C CYS A 13 -13.01 7.16 10.22
N GLU A 14 -13.99 6.28 10.09
CA GLU A 14 -15.38 6.58 10.53
C GLU A 14 -15.53 6.60 12.04
N SER A 15 -14.62 5.95 12.79
CA SER A 15 -14.70 5.89 14.25
C SER A 15 -14.05 7.10 14.94
N CYS A 16 -13.01 7.69 14.36
CA CYS A 16 -12.27 8.80 14.99
C CYS A 16 -12.14 10.05 14.11
N GLY A 17 -12.60 10.03 12.86
CA GLY A 17 -12.53 11.17 11.94
C GLY A 17 -11.12 11.50 11.42
N VAL A 18 -10.11 10.67 11.70
CA VAL A 18 -8.74 10.87 11.21
C VAL A 18 -8.72 10.81 9.69
N HIS A 19 -8.03 11.78 9.09
CA HIS A 19 -7.77 11.87 7.66
C HIS A 19 -6.34 11.42 7.39
N GLU A 20 -6.18 10.40 6.57
CA GLU A 20 -4.89 9.85 6.14
C GLU A 20 -4.83 9.93 4.61
N ASP A 21 -3.73 10.38 4.01
CA ASP A 21 -3.61 10.31 2.56
C ASP A 21 -3.37 8.86 2.10
N LEU A 22 -3.73 8.54 0.85
CA LEU A 22 -3.57 7.17 0.35
C LEU A 22 -2.14 6.64 0.40
N GLU A 23 -1.13 7.49 0.21
CA GLU A 23 0.26 7.05 0.22
C GLU A 23 0.67 6.63 1.63
N SER A 24 0.40 7.46 2.64
CA SER A 24 0.60 7.13 4.05
C SER A 24 -0.11 5.83 4.45
N ALA A 25 -1.37 5.66 4.05
CA ALA A 25 -2.13 4.47 4.35
C ALA A 25 -1.54 3.19 3.74
N ILE A 26 -1.05 3.27 2.49
CA ILE A 26 -0.38 2.15 1.83
C ILE A 26 0.94 1.85 2.53
N LEU A 27 1.75 2.86 2.87
CA LEU A 27 3.04 2.65 3.54
C LEU A 27 2.87 2.03 4.92
N ARG A 28 1.90 2.51 5.72
CA ARG A 28 1.53 1.90 7.01
C ARG A 28 1.10 0.45 6.83
N SER A 29 0.25 0.18 5.85
CA SER A 29 -0.21 -1.19 5.54
C SER A 29 0.96 -2.11 5.15
N VAL A 30 1.94 -1.60 4.39
CA VAL A 30 3.15 -2.37 4.05
C VAL A 30 3.96 -2.69 5.30
N GLU A 31 4.13 -1.74 6.21
CA GLU A 31 4.88 -1.98 7.44
C GLU A 31 4.20 -3.01 8.34
N GLU A 32 2.88 -2.89 8.54
CA GLU A 32 2.08 -3.90 9.26
C GLU A 32 2.23 -5.29 8.62
N PHE A 33 2.14 -5.37 7.29
CA PHE A 33 2.33 -6.61 6.55
C PHE A 33 3.72 -7.22 6.79
N ARG A 34 4.78 -6.40 6.77
CA ARG A 34 6.16 -6.87 7.00
C ARG A 34 6.36 -7.39 8.41
N VAL A 35 5.79 -6.71 9.41
CA VAL A 35 5.87 -7.12 10.81
C VAL A 35 5.17 -8.47 11.02
N LEU A 36 3.98 -8.64 10.45
CA LEU A 36 3.20 -9.87 10.62
C LEU A 36 3.68 -11.02 9.74
N PHE A 37 4.28 -10.73 8.58
CA PHE A 37 4.70 -11.71 7.59
C PHE A 37 6.13 -11.48 7.11
N PRO A 38 7.15 -11.57 7.99
CA PRO A 38 8.53 -11.20 7.67
C PRO A 38 9.15 -12.01 6.52
N ASN A 39 8.65 -13.24 6.30
CA ASN A 39 9.14 -14.13 5.24
C ASN A 39 8.40 -13.99 3.91
N ARG A 40 7.37 -13.13 3.83
CA ARG A 40 6.59 -12.92 2.60
C ARG A 40 7.11 -11.72 1.82
N LYS A 41 7.21 -11.88 0.51
CA LYS A 41 7.61 -10.80 -0.40
C LYS A 41 6.51 -9.73 -0.50
N ILE A 42 6.92 -8.47 -0.51
CA ILE A 42 6.02 -7.33 -0.74
C ILE A 42 5.64 -7.33 -2.22
N THR A 43 4.38 -7.58 -2.54
CA THR A 43 3.85 -7.49 -3.90
C THR A 43 2.61 -6.60 -3.90
N THR A 44 2.26 -6.02 -5.04
CA THR A 44 1.03 -5.23 -5.15
C THR A 44 -0.21 -6.02 -4.70
N ASN A 45 -0.26 -7.33 -5.00
CA ASN A 45 -1.38 -8.19 -4.60
C ASN A 45 -1.38 -8.41 -3.09
N ALA A 46 -0.24 -8.80 -2.50
CA ALA A 46 -0.14 -9.01 -1.07
C ALA A 46 -0.55 -7.77 -0.26
N VAL A 47 -0.12 -6.59 -0.71
CA VAL A 47 -0.48 -5.31 -0.07
C VAL A 47 -1.97 -4.98 -0.26
N GLN A 48 -2.54 -5.25 -1.44
CA GLN A 48 -3.97 -5.05 -1.68
C GLN A 48 -4.82 -5.97 -0.79
N ASP A 49 -4.47 -7.25 -0.72
CA ASP A 49 -5.17 -8.27 0.06
C ASP A 49 -5.12 -7.97 1.57
N TRP A 50 -4.00 -7.39 2.03
CA TRP A 50 -3.80 -6.95 3.41
C TRP A 50 -4.56 -5.65 3.72
N CYS A 51 -4.32 -4.60 2.92
CA CYS A 51 -4.84 -3.27 3.17
C CYS A 51 -6.37 -3.23 3.12
N ARG A 52 -6.99 -3.87 2.11
CA ARG A 52 -8.45 -3.93 1.82
C ARG A 52 -9.19 -2.60 1.67
N VAL A 53 -8.65 -1.49 2.16
CA VAL A 53 -9.26 -0.17 2.12
C VAL A 53 -8.91 0.54 0.81
N VAL A 54 -7.73 0.27 0.25
CA VAL A 54 -7.30 0.87 -1.02
C VAL A 54 -7.58 -0.09 -2.18
N GLU A 55 -8.69 0.13 -2.88
CA GLU A 55 -9.12 -0.75 -3.99
C GLU A 55 -8.24 -0.62 -5.25
N SER A 56 -7.66 0.57 -5.46
CA SER A 56 -6.90 0.87 -6.68
C SER A 56 -5.53 0.21 -6.66
N ARG A 57 -5.40 -0.94 -7.35
CA ARG A 57 -4.11 -1.60 -7.65
C ARG A 57 -3.11 -0.66 -8.32
N ARG A 58 -3.60 0.23 -9.19
CA ARG A 58 -2.77 1.24 -9.86
C ARG A 58 -2.13 2.19 -8.85
N THR A 59 -2.89 2.61 -7.83
CA THR A 59 -2.38 3.49 -6.78
C THR A 59 -1.35 2.76 -5.93
N ILE A 60 -1.67 1.54 -5.47
CA ILE A 60 -0.74 0.72 -4.69
C ILE A 60 0.57 0.51 -5.47
N ARG A 61 0.50 0.09 -6.73
CA ARG A 61 1.70 -0.09 -7.57
C ARG A 61 2.53 1.19 -7.69
N ARG A 62 1.89 2.34 -7.89
CA ARG A 62 2.58 3.64 -7.99
C ARG A 62 3.30 3.98 -6.69
N VAL A 63 2.63 3.88 -5.55
CA VAL A 63 3.22 4.16 -4.24
C VAL A 63 4.38 3.21 -3.95
N LEU A 64 4.21 1.91 -4.23
CA LEU A 64 5.28 0.94 -4.06
C LEU A 64 6.48 1.25 -4.97
N GLY A 65 6.25 1.61 -6.24
CA GLY A 65 7.34 1.99 -7.16
C GLY A 65 8.06 3.29 -6.76
N ASN A 66 7.36 4.22 -6.12
CA ASN A 66 7.95 5.48 -5.65
C ASN A 66 8.79 5.30 -4.38
N ASN A 67 8.44 4.35 -3.51
CA ASN A 67 9.01 4.25 -2.16
C ASN A 67 9.91 3.01 -1.94
N PHE A 68 9.85 2.00 -2.81
CA PHE A 68 10.60 0.75 -2.68
C PHE A 68 11.40 0.45 -3.94
N ASN A 69 12.38 -0.44 -3.82
CA ASN A 69 13.12 -0.98 -4.97
C ASN A 69 12.32 -2.12 -5.59
N LEU A 70 12.09 -2.06 -6.91
CA LEU A 70 11.46 -3.14 -7.66
C LEU A 70 12.50 -4.20 -7.98
N MET A 71 12.27 -5.42 -7.49
CA MET A 71 13.13 -6.58 -7.68
C MET A 71 12.47 -7.57 -8.64
N GLY A 72 13.27 -8.18 -9.52
CA GLY A 72 12.80 -9.17 -10.50
C GLY A 72 12.03 -8.57 -11.68
N TYR A 73 11.36 -9.44 -12.45
CA TYR A 73 10.67 -9.06 -13.69
C TYR A 73 9.32 -9.78 -13.82
N GLY A 74 8.35 -9.11 -14.45
CA GLY A 74 7.03 -9.66 -14.76
C GLY A 74 6.30 -10.20 -13.53
N LYS A 75 5.80 -11.44 -13.62
CA LYS A 75 5.02 -12.10 -12.55
C LYS A 75 5.83 -12.44 -11.29
N TYR A 76 7.16 -12.40 -11.36
CA TYR A 76 8.04 -12.66 -10.22
C TYR A 76 8.53 -11.36 -9.56
N SER A 77 7.97 -10.22 -9.95
CA SER A 77 8.35 -8.93 -9.39
C SER A 77 7.85 -8.76 -7.95
N TYR A 78 8.70 -8.16 -7.11
CA TYR A 78 8.39 -7.81 -5.73
C TYR A 78 9.15 -6.55 -5.32
N TYR A 79 8.83 -6.01 -4.15
CA TYR A 79 9.41 -4.78 -3.64
C TYR A 79 10.30 -5.06 -2.42
N SER A 80 11.43 -4.36 -2.32
CA SER A 80 12.31 -4.33 -1.14
C SER A 80 12.54 -2.89 -0.69
N LEU A 81 12.96 -2.70 0.57
CA LEU A 81 13.29 -1.36 1.06
C LEU A 81 14.36 -0.67 0.20
N LYS A 82 14.27 0.65 0.11
CA LYS A 82 15.36 1.50 -0.38
C LYS A 82 16.38 1.66 0.75
N GLU A 83 17.65 1.56 0.41
CA GLU A 83 18.76 1.97 1.28
C GLU A 83 18.93 3.49 1.22
#